data_AF-X1JG82-F1
#
_entry.id   AF-X1JG82-F1
#
_cell.length_a   1.000
_cell.length_b   1.000
_cell.length_c   1.000
_cell.angle_alpha   90.00
_cell.angle_beta   90.00
_cell.angle_gamma   90.00
#
_symmetry.space_group_name_H-M   'P 1'
#
loop_
_entity.id
_entity.type
_entity.pdbx_description
1 polymer ?
#
loop_
_entity_poly.entity_id
_entity_poly.type
_entity_poly.pdbx_seq_one_letter_code
_entity_poly.pdbx_strand_id
1 'polypeptide(L)' 'CLVEEMGRFKYLSIIPKVFKGTHASIKGINFYRAKEVVIQSSEPVLAQVSGEVIEGQKEFTITLLPKSLKLIVP' A
#
# COMPACT_ATOMS: atom_id res chain seq x y z
N CYS A 1 -2.48 -2.18 2.92
CA CYS A 1 -2.67 -3.51 2.32
C CYS A 1 -1.29 -4.00 1.93
N LEU A 2 -0.84 -5.12 2.51
CA LEU A 2 0.43 -5.76 2.16
C LEU A 2 0.12 -7.03 1.40
N VAL A 3 0.79 -7.22 0.25
CA VAL A 3 0.66 -8.40 -0.59
C VAL A 3 1.95 -9.20 -0.44
N GLU A 4 1.85 -10.40 0.11
CA GLU A 4 2.96 -11.34 0.20
C GLU A 4 3.31 -11.89 -1.18
N GLU A 5 4.50 -12.49 -1.28
CA GLU A 5 4.93 -13.16 -2.50
C GLU A 5 3.89 -14.18 -2.98
N MET A 6 3.55 -14.10 -4.27
CA MET A 6 2.60 -15.01 -4.89
C MET A 6 2.97 -15.27 -6.35
N GLY A 7 2.66 -16.48 -6.82
CA GLY A 7 2.87 -16.84 -8.21
C GLY A 7 2.02 -15.99 -9.17
N ARG A 8 2.53 -15.77 -10.39
CA ARG A 8 1.92 -14.90 -11.41
C ARG A 8 0.47 -15.27 -11.76
N PHE A 9 0.14 -16.56 -11.84
CA PHE A 9 -1.23 -17.01 -12.11
C PHE A 9 -2.20 -16.69 -10.97
N LYS A 10 -1.73 -16.82 -9.72
CA LYS A 10 -2.52 -16.40 -8.56
C LYS A 10 -2.78 -14.91 -8.64
N TYR A 11 -1.76 -14.09 -8.93
CA TYR A 11 -1.90 -12.65 -9.12
C TYR A 11 -2.97 -12.29 -10.18
N LEU A 12 -2.91 -12.90 -11.37
CA LEU A 12 -3.90 -12.61 -12.43
C LEU A 12 -5.33 -12.97 -12.01
N SER A 13 -5.52 -14.09 -11.30
CA SER A 13 -6.85 -14.52 -10.84
C SER A 13 -7.49 -13.62 -9.78
N ILE A 14 -6.69 -12.83 -9.04
CA ILE A 14 -7.20 -11.97 -7.96
C ILE A 14 -7.65 -10.59 -8.42
N ILE A 15 -7.19 -10.14 -9.60
CA ILE A 15 -7.47 -8.79 -10.14
C ILE A 15 -8.98 -8.46 -10.15
N PRO A 16 -9.90 -9.33 -10.58
CA PRO A 16 -11.34 -9.03 -10.53
C PRO A 16 -11.87 -8.79 -9.12
N LYS A 17 -11.32 -9.47 -8.10
CA LYS A 17 -11.70 -9.25 -6.69
C LYS A 17 -11.16 -7.92 -6.15
N VAL A 18 -10.01 -7.46 -6.66
CA VAL A 18 -9.46 -6.14 -6.32
C VAL A 18 -10.41 -5.04 -6.80
N PHE A 19 -10.82 -5.09 -8.08
CA PHE A 19 -11.76 -4.11 -8.63
C PHE A 19 -13.15 -4.15 -7.98
N LYS A 20 -13.58 -5.32 -7.50
CA LYS A 20 -14.83 -5.48 -6.74
C LYS A 20 -14.71 -5.14 -5.24
N GLY A 21 -13.51 -4.82 -4.75
CA GLY A 21 -13.27 -4.55 -3.33
C GLY A 21 -13.37 -5.77 -2.39
N THR A 22 -13.37 -6.99 -2.91
CA THR A 22 -13.58 -8.25 -2.14
C THR A 22 -12.31 -9.06 -1.91
N HIS A 23 -11.14 -8.46 -2.10
CA HIS A 23 -9.84 -9.14 -2.01
C HIS A 23 -9.35 -9.34 -0.56
N ALA A 24 -10.01 -8.77 0.43
CA ALA A 24 -9.54 -8.77 1.82
C ALA A 24 -9.40 -10.17 2.46
N SER A 25 -10.16 -11.17 1.98
CA SER A 25 -10.11 -12.55 2.51
C SER A 25 -9.10 -13.46 1.81
N ILE A 26 -8.33 -12.95 0.85
CA ILE A 26 -7.38 -13.76 0.07
C ILE A 26 -6.11 -14.02 0.89
N LYS A 27 -5.72 -15.30 1.00
CA LYS A 27 -4.46 -15.69 1.67
C LYS A 27 -3.24 -15.00 1.04
N GLY A 28 -2.45 -14.31 1.87
CA GLY A 28 -1.30 -13.50 1.48
C GLY A 28 -1.63 -12.01 1.28
N ILE A 29 -2.87 -11.58 1.59
CA ILE A 29 -3.26 -10.17 1.62
C ILE A 29 -3.55 -9.78 3.06
N ASN A 30 -2.78 -8.82 3.59
CA ASN A 30 -2.86 -8.39 4.97
C ASN A 30 -3.26 -6.91 5.08
N PHE A 31 -4.15 -6.59 6.02
CA PHE A 31 -4.58 -5.23 6.31
C PHE A 31 -4.12 -4.81 7.70
N TYR A 32 -3.48 -3.65 7.76
CA TYR A 32 -2.96 -3.05 8.99
C TYR A 32 -3.52 -1.63 9.13
N ARG A 33 -3.66 -1.18 10.38
CA ARG A 33 -3.96 0.22 10.72
C ARG A 33 -2.93 0.69 11.73
N ALA A 34 -2.24 1.78 11.41
CA ALA A 34 -1.21 2.35 12.26
C ALA A 34 -1.18 3.88 12.08
N LYS A 35 -0.61 4.59 13.07
CA LYS A 35 -0.32 6.03 12.96
C LYS A 35 1.04 6.28 12.29
N GLU A 36 1.91 5.28 12.31
CA GLU A 36 3.24 5.34 11.71
C GLU A 36 3.52 3.98 11.07
N VAL A 37 4.14 4.00 9.89
CA VAL A 37 4.58 2.81 9.16
C VAL A 37 6.01 3.07 8.68
N VAL A 38 6.91 2.16 9.04
CA VAL A 38 8.28 2.13 8.53
C VAL A 38 8.40 0.96 7.57
N ILE A 39 8.81 1.22 6.34
CA ILE A 39 9.03 0.23 5.29
C ILE A 39 10.51 0.20 4.99
N GLN A 40 11.13 -0.96 5.13
CA GLN A 40 12.55 -1.18 4.85
C GLN A 40 12.71 -2.28 3.79
N SER A 41 13.67 -2.09 2.89
CA SER A 41 14.01 -3.04 1.84
C SER A 41 15.53 -3.21 1.73
N SER A 42 15.97 -4.41 1.34
CA SER A 42 17.40 -4.69 1.12
C SER A 42 17.96 -3.87 -0.05
N GLU A 43 17.14 -3.70 -1.09
CA GLU A 43 17.44 -2.94 -2.30
C GLU A 43 16.60 -1.66 -2.36
N PRO A 44 17.06 -0.60 -3.05
CA PRO A 44 16.26 0.59 -3.27
C PRO A 44 14.97 0.27 -4.02
N VAL A 45 13.84 0.74 -3.50
CA VAL A 45 12.52 0.58 -4.14
C VAL A 45 11.90 1.95 -4.43
N LEU A 46 11.23 2.05 -5.57
CA LEU A 46 10.48 3.24 -5.94
C LEU A 46 9.18 3.32 -5.14
N ALA A 47 8.75 4.54 -4.82
CA ALA A 47 7.43 4.79 -4.24
C ALA A 47 6.59 5.66 -5.17
N GLN A 48 5.30 5.35 -5.26
CA GLN A 48 4.34 6.20 -5.95
C GLN A 48 3.52 6.97 -4.91
N VAL A 49 3.50 8.29 -4.99
CA VAL A 49 2.76 9.17 -4.07
C VAL A 49 1.91 10.12 -4.89
N SER A 50 0.58 9.98 -4.79
CA SER A 50 -0.39 10.86 -5.47
C SER A 50 -0.18 11.01 -6.99
N GLY A 51 0.34 9.97 -7.65
CA GLY A 51 0.62 9.97 -9.09
C GLY A 51 2.06 10.36 -9.45
N GLU A 52 2.85 10.86 -8.51
CA GLU A 52 4.27 11.15 -8.67
C GLU A 52 5.13 9.95 -8.26
N VAL A 53 6.33 9.84 -8.83
CA VAL A 53 7.30 8.78 -8.50
C VAL A 53 8.44 9.39 -7.69
N ILE A 54 8.67 8.85 -6.50
CA ILE A 54 9.84 9.13 -5.67
C ILE A 54 10.94 8.14 -6.06
N GLU A 55 12.16 8.65 -6.23
CA GLU A 55 13.34 7.85 -6.55
C GLU A 55 13.63 6.77 -5.50
N GLY A 56 14.41 5.76 -5.90
CA GLY A 56 14.61 4.54 -5.12
C GLY A 56 15.23 4.80 -3.75
N GLN A 57 14.51 4.47 -2.68
CA GLN A 57 15.01 4.50 -1.30
C GLN A 57 14.97 3.11 -0.69
N LYS A 58 15.83 2.87 0.31
CA LYS A 58 15.80 1.64 1.10
C LYS A 58 14.86 1.71 2.30
N GLU A 59 14.44 2.93 2.66
CA GLU A 59 13.58 3.18 3.80
C GLU A 59 12.56 4.26 3.49
N PHE A 60 11.30 4.02 3.87
CA PHE A 60 10.22 4.99 3.84
C PHE A 60 9.53 5.03 5.20
N THR A 61 9.40 6.22 5.76
CA THR A 61 8.60 6.46 6.96
C THR A 61 7.35 7.23 6.59
N ILE A 62 6.19 6.67 6.91
CA ILE A 62 4.87 7.23 6.62
C ILE A 62 4.18 7.51 7.94
N THR A 63 3.88 8.78 8.21
CA THR A 63 3.23 9.21 9.46
C THR A 63 1.88 9.83 9.17
N LEU A 64 0.86 9.38 9.90
CA LEU A 64 -0.47 9.96 9.89
C LEU A 64 -0.49 11.23 10.74
N LEU A 65 -0.74 12.37 10.10
CA LEU A 65 -0.95 13.65 10.78
C LEU A 65 -2.46 13.86 11.02
N PRO A 66 -2.97 13.65 12.25
CA PRO A 66 -4.40 13.74 12.51
C PRO A 66 -4.89 15.19 12.38
N LYS A 67 -5.98 15.38 11.62
CA LYS A 67 -6.65 16.69 11.47
C LYS A 67 -5.72 17.81 10.99
N SER A 68 -4.73 17.48 10.14
CA SER A 68 -3.74 18.44 9.64
C SER A 68 -4.29 19.45 8.63
N LEU A 69 -5.46 19.17 8.03
CA LEU A 69 -6.08 20.03 7.02
C LEU A 69 -7.48 20.46 7.47
N LYS A 70 -7.82 21.72 7.18
CA LYS A 70 -9.19 22.23 7.23
C LYS A 70 -9.78 22.15 5.83
N LEU A 71 -10.86 21.40 5.67
CA LEU A 71 -11.54 21.20 4.40
C LEU A 71 -12.93 21.83 4.46
N ILE A 72 -13.35 22.46 3.36
CA ILE A 72 -14.76 22.81 3.15
C ILE A 72 -15.45 21.54 2.65
N VAL A 73 -16.49 21.11 3.36
CA VAL A 73 -17.29 19.93 3.01
C VAL A 73 -18.76 20.37 2.90
N PRO A 74 -19.60 19.70 2.08
CA PRO A 74 -21.04 19.97 1.98
C PRO A 74 -21.77 19.86 3.31
#